data_AF-A0A925PHW2-F1
#
_entry.id   AF-A0A925PHW2-F1
#
_cell.length_a   1.000
_cell.length_b   1.000
_cell.length_c   1.000
_cell.angle_alpha   90.00
_cell.angle_beta   90.00
_cell.angle_gamma   90.00
#
_symmetry.space_group_name_H-M   'P 1'
#
loop_
_entity.id
_entity.type
_entity.pdbx_description
1 polymer ?
#
loop_
_entity_poly.entity_id
_entity_poly.type
_entity_poly.pdbx_seq_one_letter_code
_entity_poly.pdbx_strand_id
1 'polypeptide(L)'
;MMRKSEYALWALLVLAVLAAGSTMVSLARSQSASAANSEIYRQLDLFGEVLERVRADYVEKPEDAKLIEAAINGMLTALDPHSAYLNPKHFRDMQVQTRGEFGGLGIEVTMENGVVKVVSPIEDTPASRA
;
A
#
# COMPACT_ATOMS: atom_id res chain seq x y z
N MET A 1 41.09 -47.11 24.63
CA MET A 1 39.95 -46.78 25.51
C MET A 1 40.20 -45.39 26.08
N MET A 2 39.40 -44.40 25.70
CA MET A 2 39.55 -43.03 26.22
C MET A 2 39.02 -42.96 27.66
N ARG A 3 39.66 -42.15 28.49
CA ARG A 3 39.27 -41.98 29.90
C ARG A 3 38.00 -41.14 29.97
N LYS A 4 37.11 -41.44 30.92
CA LYS A 4 35.82 -40.74 31.08
C LYS A 4 35.96 -39.20 31.18
N SER A 5 37.09 -38.70 31.67
CA SER A 5 37.42 -37.27 31.75
C SER A 5 37.71 -36.62 30.39
N GLU A 6 38.18 -37.38 29.39
CA GLU A 6 38.51 -36.86 28.06
C GLU A 6 37.23 -36.56 27.25
N TYR A 7 36.18 -37.38 27.42
CA TYR A 7 34.87 -37.11 26.80
C TYR A 7 34.21 -35.83 27.34
N ALA A 8 34.41 -35.54 28.62
CA ALA A 8 33.90 -34.30 29.23
C ALA A 8 34.57 -33.05 28.62
N LEU A 9 35.88 -33.11 28.38
CA LEU A 9 36.61 -32.00 27.75
C LEU A 9 36.20 -31.80 26.30
N TRP A 10 36.04 -32.87 25.53
CA TRP A 10 35.57 -32.79 24.14
C TRP A 10 34.11 -32.29 24.04
N ALA A 11 33.23 -32.71 24.94
CA ALA A 11 31.85 -32.23 24.99
C ALA A 11 31.78 -30.71 25.28
N LEU A 12 32.63 -30.20 26.17
CA LEU A 12 32.70 -28.78 26.52
C LEU A 12 33.21 -27.93 25.33
N LEU A 13 34.21 -28.44 24.61
CA LEU A 13 34.72 -27.79 23.39
C LEU A 13 33.64 -27.69 22.30
N VAL A 14 32.90 -28.78 22.06
CA VAL A 14 31.82 -28.79 21.06
C VAL A 14 30.71 -27.81 21.45
N LEU A 15 30.34 -27.74 22.74
CA LEU A 15 29.34 -26.80 23.24
C LEU A 15 29.79 -25.33 23.06
N ALA A 16 31.06 -25.04 23.32
CA ALA A 16 31.62 -23.71 23.15
C ALA A 16 31.64 -23.27 21.67
N VAL A 17 31.96 -24.18 20.75
CA VAL A 17 31.92 -23.91 19.30
C VAL A 17 30.49 -23.67 18.82
N LEU A 18 29.51 -24.43 19.31
CA LEU A 18 28.08 -24.21 18.99
C LEU A 18 27.56 -22.86 19.54
N ALA A 19 27.97 -22.48 20.75
CA ALA A 19 27.63 -21.17 21.33
C ALA A 19 28.29 -20.01 20.56
N ALA A 20 29.56 -20.15 20.15
CA ALA A 20 30.24 -19.15 19.33
C ALA A 20 29.65 -19.06 17.91
N GLY A 21 29.27 -20.19 17.31
CA GLY A 21 28.63 -20.22 15.99
C GLY A 21 27.25 -19.56 16.00
N SER A 22 26.43 -19.84 17.02
CA SER A 22 25.08 -19.24 17.14
C SER A 22 25.12 -17.72 17.40
N THR A 23 26.09 -17.24 18.17
CA THR A 23 26.28 -15.80 18.41
C THR A 23 26.78 -15.06 17.16
N MET A 24 27.73 -15.65 16.40
CA MET A 24 28.17 -15.08 15.12
C MET A 24 27.03 -15.00 14.09
N VAL A 25 26.22 -16.05 13.95
CA VAL A 25 25.07 -16.05 13.04
C VAL A 25 24.03 -15.00 13.45
N SER A 26 23.80 -14.82 14.75
CA SER A 26 22.86 -13.81 15.26
C SER A 26 23.34 -12.38 15.03
N LEU A 27 24.65 -12.13 15.17
CA LEU A 27 25.27 -10.83 14.89
C LEU A 27 25.22 -10.49 13.39
N ALA A 28 25.54 -11.48 12.53
CA ALA A 28 25.45 -11.31 11.08
C ALA A 28 24.01 -10.99 10.62
N ARG A 29 23.00 -11.69 11.18
CA ARG A 29 21.59 -11.38 10.90
C ARG A 29 21.18 -9.98 11.37
N SER A 30 21.67 -9.55 12.54
CA SER A 30 21.37 -8.23 13.09
C SER A 30 21.98 -7.11 12.24
N GLN A 31 23.20 -7.31 11.72
CA GLN A 31 23.86 -6.35 10.84
C GLN A 31 23.15 -6.24 9.47
N SER A 32 22.72 -7.37 8.89
CA SER A 32 21.94 -7.36 7.65
C SER A 32 20.58 -6.67 7.79
N ALA A 33 19.89 -6.86 8.92
CA ALA A 33 18.62 -6.19 9.19
C ALA A 33 18.80 -4.66 9.35
N SER A 34 19.87 -4.24 10.06
CA SER A 34 20.19 -2.83 10.21
C SER A 34 20.53 -2.15 8.88
N ALA A 35 21.28 -2.84 8.01
CA ALA A 35 21.65 -2.32 6.69
C ALA A 35 20.42 -2.16 5.78
N ALA A 36 19.52 -3.14 5.75
CA ALA A 36 18.28 -3.07 4.97
C ALA A 36 17.39 -1.89 5.42
N ASN A 37 17.26 -1.68 6.73
CA ASN A 37 16.52 -0.53 7.25
C ASN A 37 17.17 0.81 6.86
N SER A 38 18.50 0.90 6.92
CA SER A 38 19.21 2.14 6.56
C SER A 38 19.01 2.52 5.09
N GLU A 39 18.93 1.54 4.20
CA GLU A 39 18.65 1.79 2.79
C GLU A 39 17.21 2.29 2.61
N ILE A 40 16.21 1.67 3.24
CA ILE A 40 14.80 2.14 3.13
C ILE A 40 14.67 3.61 3.56
N TYR A 41 15.32 4.02 4.65
CA TYR A 41 15.30 5.42 5.10
C TYR A 41 15.93 6.36 4.08
N ARG A 42 17.05 5.97 3.46
CA ARG A 42 17.68 6.76 2.39
C ARG A 42 16.76 6.93 1.17
N GLN A 43 16.01 5.90 0.80
CA GLN A 43 15.04 5.95 -0.28
C GLN A 43 13.86 6.88 0.07
N LEU A 44 13.41 6.88 1.32
CA LEU A 44 12.38 7.79 1.80
C LEU A 44 12.86 9.25 1.80
N ASP A 45 14.12 9.50 2.18
CA ASP A 45 14.73 10.83 2.12
C ASP A 45 14.78 11.34 0.68
N LEU A 46 15.22 10.50 -0.27
CA LEU A 46 15.24 10.84 -1.69
C LEU A 46 13.83 11.15 -2.21
N PHE A 47 12.83 10.35 -1.84
CA PHE A 47 11.44 10.61 -2.19
C PHE A 47 10.96 11.96 -1.66
N GLY A 48 11.28 12.28 -0.40
CA GLY A 48 10.97 13.57 0.22
C GLY A 48 11.62 14.75 -0.50
N GLU A 49 12.89 14.61 -0.91
CA GLU A 49 13.61 15.65 -1.66
C GLU A 49 12.96 15.91 -3.03
N VAL A 50 12.59 14.85 -3.75
CA VAL A 50 11.89 14.98 -5.04
C VAL A 50 10.53 15.65 -4.85
N LEU A 51 9.77 15.24 -3.84
CA LEU A 51 8.48 15.83 -3.53
C LEU A 51 8.62 17.33 -3.24
N GLU A 52 9.59 17.73 -2.43
CA GLU A 52 9.82 19.14 -2.09
C GLU A 52 10.26 19.95 -3.31
N ARG A 53 11.12 19.38 -4.15
CA ARG A 53 11.56 20.03 -5.38
C ARG A 53 10.41 20.28 -6.35
N VAL A 54 9.49 19.33 -6.50
CA VAL A 54 8.27 19.52 -7.30
C VAL A 54 7.38 20.60 -6.69
N ARG A 55 7.22 20.65 -5.37
CA ARG A 55 6.40 21.68 -4.71
C ARG A 55 6.97 23.09 -4.86
N ALA A 56 8.29 23.23 -4.82
CA ALA A 56 8.98 24.51 -4.82
C ALA A 56 9.21 25.07 -6.24
N ASP A 57 9.60 24.20 -7.19
CA ASP A 57 10.10 24.64 -8.49
C ASP A 57 9.07 24.51 -9.63
N TYR A 58 7.91 23.90 -9.37
CA TYR A 58 6.89 23.72 -10.41
C TYR A 58 6.10 25.01 -10.68
N VAL A 59 5.72 25.20 -11.95
CA VAL A 59 5.11 26.44 -12.48
C VAL A 59 3.81 26.81 -11.76
N GLU A 60 3.01 25.80 -11.41
CA GLU A 60 1.75 25.97 -10.68
C GLU A 60 1.81 25.21 -9.37
N LYS A 61 1.63 25.88 -8.23
CA LYS A 61 1.73 25.21 -6.93
C LYS A 61 0.71 24.06 -6.84
N PRO A 62 1.16 22.80 -6.78
CA PRO A 62 0.26 21.67 -6.70
C PRO A 62 -0.34 21.54 -5.30
N GLU A 63 -1.50 20.91 -5.20
CA GLU A 63 -2.10 20.56 -3.90
C GLU A 63 -1.35 19.35 -3.30
N ASP A 64 -0.77 19.52 -2.12
CA ASP A 64 0.03 18.50 -1.43
C ASP A 64 -0.72 17.16 -1.32
N ALA A 65 -2.01 17.20 -0.95
CA ALA A 65 -2.85 16.01 -0.83
C ALA A 65 -2.98 15.24 -2.15
N LYS A 66 -3.12 15.95 -3.28
CA LYS A 66 -3.22 15.33 -4.62
C LYS A 66 -1.91 14.71 -5.06
N LEU A 67 -0.76 15.33 -4.75
CA LEU A 67 0.55 14.76 -5.06
C LEU A 67 0.79 13.46 -4.31
N ILE A 68 0.49 13.43 -3.01
CA ILE A 68 0.63 12.22 -2.20
C ILE A 68 -0.31 11.12 -2.69
N GLU A 69 -1.58 11.46 -2.97
CA GLU A 69 -2.53 10.50 -3.52
C GLU A 69 -2.07 9.93 -4.87
N ALA A 70 -1.52 10.78 -5.75
CA ALA A 70 -0.94 10.34 -7.03
C ALA A 70 0.28 9.42 -6.84
N ALA A 71 1.15 9.74 -5.88
CA ALA A 71 2.31 8.91 -5.56
C ALA A 71 1.90 7.52 -5.04
N ILE A 72 0.91 7.46 -4.13
CA ILE A 72 0.37 6.19 -3.61
C ILE A 72 -0.23 5.38 -4.75
N ASN A 73 -1.08 5.99 -5.59
CA ASN A 73 -1.68 5.29 -6.72
C ASN A 73 -0.63 4.81 -7.75
N GLY A 74 0.43 5.57 -7.98
CA GLY A 74 1.56 5.16 -8.82
C GLY A 74 2.28 3.92 -8.28
N MET A 75 2.55 3.87 -6.97
CA MET A 75 3.14 2.71 -6.31
C MET A 75 2.23 1.46 -6.38
N LEU A 76 0.92 1.64 -6.19
CA LEU A 76 -0.04 0.55 -6.25
C LEU A 76 -0.21 0.00 -7.67
N THR A 77 -0.28 0.89 -8.67
CA THR A 77 -0.36 0.50 -10.08
C THR A 77 0.88 -0.29 -10.52
N ALA A 78 2.06 0.08 -10.00
CA ALA A 78 3.30 -0.65 -10.26
C ALA A 78 3.33 -2.05 -9.62
N LEU A 79 2.56 -2.27 -8.56
CA LEU A 79 2.42 -3.58 -7.91
C LEU A 79 1.47 -4.49 -8.68
N ASP A 80 0.29 -3.99 -9.03
CA ASP A 80 -0.74 -4.73 -9.78
C ASP A 80 -1.76 -3.76 -10.43
N PRO A 81 -2.21 -3.99 -11.68
CA PRO A 81 -3.18 -3.12 -12.36
C PRO A 81 -4.54 -2.96 -11.69
N HIS A 82 -4.91 -3.83 -10.73
CA HIS A 82 -6.18 -3.75 -10.01
C HIS A 82 -6.05 -3.13 -8.61
N SER A 83 -4.84 -2.75 -8.20
CA SER A 83 -4.60 -2.09 -6.92
C SER A 83 -4.75 -0.58 -7.05
N ALA A 84 -5.65 0.01 -6.27
CA ALA A 84 -5.89 1.45 -6.22
C ALA A 84 -6.14 1.92 -4.79
N TYR A 85 -5.72 3.16 -4.50
CA TYR A 85 -6.01 3.82 -3.23
C TYR A 85 -7.31 4.61 -3.34
N LEU A 86 -8.24 4.38 -2.41
CA LEU A 86 -9.49 5.11 -2.34
C LEU A 86 -9.42 6.17 -1.25
N ASN A 87 -9.39 7.44 -1.66
CA ASN A 87 -9.59 8.54 -0.72
C ASN A 87 -11.04 8.52 -0.15
N PRO A 88 -11.33 9.25 0.94
CA PRO A 88 -12.64 9.22 1.57
C PRO A 88 -13.81 9.57 0.65
N LYS A 89 -13.58 10.42 -0.36
CA LYS A 89 -14.60 10.76 -1.35
C LYS A 89 -14.86 9.57 -2.28
N HIS A 90 -13.83 9.01 -2.90
CA HIS A 90 -13.96 7.85 -3.80
C HIS A 90 -14.54 6.63 -3.08
N PHE A 91 -14.18 6.42 -1.82
CA PHE A 91 -14.75 5.35 -1.01
C PHE A 91 -16.26 5.54 -0.77
N ARG A 92 -16.73 6.77 -0.56
CA ARG A 92 -18.18 7.06 -0.48
C ARG A 92 -18.87 6.85 -1.82
N ASP A 93 -18.27 7.36 -2.90
CA ASP A 93 -18.82 7.25 -4.25
C ASP A 93 -18.97 5.75 -4.64
N MET A 94 -17.97 4.92 -4.32
CA MET A 94 -18.03 3.46 -4.50
C MET A 94 -19.13 2.82 -3.65
N GLN A 95 -19.28 3.20 -2.38
CA GLN A 95 -20.36 2.66 -1.53
C GLN A 95 -21.75 3.01 -2.08
N VAL A 96 -21.93 4.23 -2.57
CA VAL A 96 -23.16 4.69 -3.23
C VAL A 96 -23.46 3.82 -4.45
N GLN A 97 -22.46 3.61 -5.30
CA GLN A 97 -22.58 2.77 -6.49
C GLN A 97 -22.92 1.31 -6.13
N THR A 98 -22.26 0.73 -5.13
CA THR A 98 -22.50 -0.65 -4.69
C THR A 98 -23.86 -0.85 -4.02
N ARG A 99 -24.34 0.15 -3.28
CA ARG A 99 -25.67 0.10 -2.66
C ARG A 99 -26.80 0.35 -3.67
N GLY A 100 -26.48 0.89 -4.85
CA GLY A 100 -27.49 1.29 -5.83
C GLY A 100 -28.34 2.48 -5.37
N GLU A 101 -27.97 3.14 -4.27
CA GLU A 101 -28.66 4.32 -3.75
C GLU A 101 -28.16 5.57 -4.48
N PHE A 102 -28.45 5.67 -5.78
CA PHE A 102 -28.27 6.92 -6.49
C PHE A 102 -29.19 7.95 -5.84
N GLY A 103 -28.63 8.99 -5.22
CA GLY A 103 -29.39 10.15 -4.76
C GLY A 103 -30.07 10.80 -5.96
N GLY A 104 -31.27 10.34 -6.30
CA GLY A 104 -31.95 10.64 -7.54
C GLY A 104 -33.37 10.06 -7.55
N LEU A 105 -34.14 10.42 -8.58
CA LEU A 105 -35.55 10.02 -8.71
C LEU A 105 -35.72 8.51 -9.00
N GLY A 106 -34.66 7.83 -9.44
CA GLY A 106 -34.71 6.42 -9.90
C GLY A 106 -35.09 6.29 -11.36
N ILE A 107 -34.52 7.12 -12.23
CA ILE A 107 -34.82 7.15 -13.67
C ILE A 107 -33.61 6.63 -14.45
N GLU A 108 -33.81 5.63 -15.29
CA GLU A 108 -32.84 5.21 -16.31
C GLU A 108 -32.94 6.16 -17.51
N VAL A 109 -31.84 6.84 -17.82
CA VAL A 109 -31.76 7.76 -18.96
C VAL A 109 -30.71 7.31 -19.96
N THR A 110 -31.03 7.42 -21.24
CA THR A 110 -30.12 7.17 -22.35
C THR A 110 -29.94 8.42 -23.20
N MET A 111 -28.83 8.49 -23.92
CA MET A 111 -28.52 9.60 -24.82
C MET A 111 -28.81 9.15 -26.26
N GLU A 112 -29.77 9.78 -26.92
CA GLU A 112 -30.12 9.48 -28.31
C GLU A 112 -30.15 10.79 -29.11
N ASN A 113 -29.35 10.89 -30.18
CA ASN A 113 -29.27 12.09 -31.04
C ASN A 113 -29.00 13.42 -30.31
N GLY A 114 -28.22 13.37 -29.22
CA GLY A 114 -27.86 14.56 -28.43
C GLY A 114 -28.96 15.06 -27.49
N VAL A 115 -30.07 14.32 -27.36
CA VAL A 115 -31.12 14.58 -26.35
C VAL A 115 -31.17 13.45 -25.33
N VAL A 116 -31.42 13.82 -24.07
CA VAL A 116 -31.59 12.87 -22.96
C VAL A 116 -33.00 12.29 -23.02
N LYS A 117 -33.11 10.97 -23.12
CA LYS A 117 -34.38 10.23 -23.20
C LYS A 117 -34.53 9.32 -21.99
N VAL A 118 -35.70 9.34 -21.37
CA VAL A 118 -36.05 8.41 -20.27
C VAL A 118 -36.39 7.05 -20.87
N VAL A 119 -35.71 6.00 -20.41
CA VAL A 119 -35.93 4.62 -20.84
C VAL A 119 -36.97 3.96 -19.94
N SER A 120 -36.71 3.92 -18.63
CA SER A 120 -37.61 3.31 -17.65
C SER A 120 -37.38 3.88 -16.23
N PRO A 121 -38.42 3.98 -15.39
CA PRO A 121 -38.25 4.17 -13.96
C PRO A 121 -37.88 2.84 -13.29
N ILE A 122 -37.02 2.89 -12.28
CA ILE A 122 -36.63 1.73 -11.46
C ILE A 122 -37.78 1.42 -10.49
N GLU A 123 -38.13 0.13 -10.34
CA GLU A 123 -39.16 -0.32 -9.41
C GLU A 123 -38.88 0.16 -7.97
N ASP A 124 -39.96 0.47 -7.24
CA ASP A 124 -39.94 0.99 -5.86
C ASP A 124 -39.24 2.37 -5.65
N THR A 125 -38.84 3.06 -6.71
CA THR A 125 -38.29 4.43 -6.62
C THR A 125 -39.37 5.53 -6.74
N PRO A 126 -39.09 6.78 -6.32
CA PRO A 126 -40.02 7.90 -6.51
C PRO A 126 -40.49 8.08 -7.96
N ALA A 127 -39.63 7.83 -8.95
CA ALA A 127 -39.99 7.90 -10.36
C ALA A 127 -40.97 6.81 -10.81
N SER A 128 -41.04 5.68 -10.11
CA SER A 128 -42.05 4.64 -10.40
C SER A 128 -43.43 5.00 -9.84
N ARG A 129 -43.51 5.91 -8.85
CA ARG A 129 -44.76 6.29 -8.18
C ARG A 129 -45.38 7.59 -8.70
N ALA A 130 -44.66 8.32 -9.54
CA ALA A 130 -45.09 9.57 -10.16
C ALA A 130 -45.70 9.30 -11.54
#